data_AF-A0A7Y3JLN2-F1
#
_entry.id   AF-A0A7Y3JLN2-F1
#
_cell.length_a   1.000
_cell.length_b   1.000
_cell.length_c   1.000
_cell.angle_alpha   90.00
_cell.angle_beta   90.00
_cell.angle_gamma   90.00
#
_symmetry.space_group_name_H-M   'P 1'
#
loop_
_entity.id
_entity.type
_entity.pdbx_description
1 polymer ?
#
loop_
_entity_poly.entity_id
_entity_poly.type
_entity_poly.pdbx_seq_one_letter_code
_entity_poly.pdbx_strand_id
1 'polypeptide(L)'
;EYIKLSKFIFYPSLIALALSVATANDKLFVLYVMSVAYILFYLAFIPSGFYRKYNQMGDYSYGTYIYAFPVQQSIAALIPGVSAWSMIAVSGAITVLLAALSWHFLEHRALGLKGFYATRTRISHPWLRKFTSKSSPS
;
A
#
# COMPACT_ATOMS: atom_id res chain seq x y z
N GLU A 1 11.87 20.01 1.07
CA GLU A 1 12.96 19.68 2.00
C GLU A 1 13.02 18.17 2.18
N TYR A 2 14.19 17.55 2.06
CA TYR A 2 14.34 16.11 2.35
C TYR A 2 14.60 15.96 3.86
N ILE A 3 13.68 15.33 4.58
CA ILE A 3 13.91 14.98 5.99
C ILE A 3 15.02 13.93 6.00
N LYS A 4 16.22 14.32 6.45
CA LYS A 4 17.33 13.38 6.65
C LYS A 4 17.07 12.58 7.94
N LEU A 5 16.28 11.50 7.85
CA LEU A 5 16.15 10.60 8.98
C LEU A 5 17.48 9.85 9.23
N SER A 6 17.82 9.67 10.51
CA SER A 6 19.12 9.14 10.93
C SER A 6 19.16 7.62 10.89
N LYS A 7 20.13 7.07 10.14
CA LYS A 7 20.43 5.62 10.13
C LYS A 7 20.74 5.08 11.52
N PHE A 8 21.27 5.93 12.42
CA PHE A 8 21.59 5.56 13.80
C PHE A 8 20.36 5.30 14.67
N ILE A 9 19.19 5.84 14.32
CA ILE A 9 17.92 5.57 15.02
C ILE A 9 17.19 4.39 14.34
N PHE A 10 17.40 4.22 13.04
CA PHE A 10 16.78 3.15 12.26
C PHE A 10 17.18 1.74 12.75
N TYR A 11 18.48 1.46 12.91
CA TYR A 11 18.93 0.13 13.33
C TYR A 11 18.48 -0.25 14.76
N PRO A 12 18.57 0.64 15.77
CA PRO A 12 17.99 0.37 17.09
C PRO A 12 16.48 0.17 17.04
N SER A 13 15.75 0.90 16.18
CA SER A 13 14.31 0.71 16.00
C SER A 13 13.98 -0.68 15.44
N LEU A 14 14.79 -1.20 14.52
CA LEU A 14 14.65 -2.59 14.03
C LEU A 14 14.89 -3.62 15.14
N ILE A 15 15.89 -3.40 15.99
CA ILE A 15 16.18 -4.28 17.12
C ILE A 15 15.05 -4.23 18.15
N ALA A 16 14.54 -3.03 18.47
CA ALA A 16 13.40 -2.84 19.36
C ALA A 16 12.13 -3.52 18.81
N LEU A 17 11.88 -3.41 17.51
CA LEU A 17 10.80 -4.13 16.84
C LEU A 17 10.97 -5.65 16.98
N ALA A 18 12.14 -6.19 16.63
CA ALA A 18 12.42 -7.62 16.73
C ALA A 18 12.26 -8.14 18.17
N LEU A 19 12.77 -7.41 19.17
CA LEU A 19 12.65 -7.78 20.58
C LEU A 19 11.20 -7.75 21.07
N SER A 20 10.43 -6.73 20.67
CA SER A 20 9.01 -6.63 21.04
C SER A 20 8.17 -7.77 20.45
N VAL A 21 8.45 -8.17 19.20
CA VAL A 21 7.77 -9.31 18.55
C VAL A 21 8.20 -10.64 19.18
N ALA A 22 9.49 -10.83 19.45
CA ALA A 22 10.01 -12.09 20.01
C ALA A 22 9.55 -12.38 21.44
N THR A 23 9.34 -11.34 22.24
CA THR A 23 8.91 -11.48 23.63
C THR A 23 7.40 -11.58 23.81
N ALA A 24 6.61 -11.21 22.79
CA ALA A 24 5.15 -11.22 22.80
C ALA A 24 4.54 -10.60 24.07
N ASN A 25 5.20 -9.58 24.62
CA ASN A 25 4.85 -9.00 25.92
C ASN A 25 4.04 -7.72 25.71
N ASP A 26 2.81 -7.66 26.24
CA ASP A 26 1.90 -6.52 26.08
C ASP A 26 2.50 -5.20 26.57
N LYS A 27 3.43 -5.25 27.55
CA LYS A 27 4.12 -4.06 28.07
C LYS A 27 5.00 -3.38 27.02
N LEU A 28 5.42 -4.11 25.99
CA LEU A 28 6.24 -3.61 24.90
C LEU A 28 5.42 -3.10 23.71
N PHE A 29 4.08 -3.06 23.82
CA PHE A 29 3.21 -2.59 22.75
C PHE A 29 3.53 -1.15 22.30
N VAL A 30 3.81 -0.25 23.26
CA VAL A 30 4.19 1.13 22.92
C VAL A 30 5.51 1.16 22.15
N LEU A 31 6.50 0.37 22.57
CA LEU A 31 7.79 0.25 21.87
C LEU A 31 7.61 -0.33 20.46
N TYR A 32 6.74 -1.33 20.30
CA TYR A 32 6.35 -1.91 19.02
C TYR A 32 5.77 -0.83 18.08
N VAL A 33 4.72 -0.11 18.52
CA VAL A 33 4.04 0.91 17.69
C VAL A 33 5.00 2.02 17.30
N MET A 34 5.83 2.52 18.23
CA MET A 34 6.79 3.59 17.95
C MET A 34 7.90 3.15 16.98
N SER A 35 8.39 1.92 17.14
CA SER A 35 9.39 1.35 16.22
C SER A 35 8.84 1.19 14.82
N VAL A 36 7.63 0.63 14.69
CA VAL A 36 6.94 0.49 13.40
C VAL A 36 6.71 1.86 12.75
N ALA A 37 6.21 2.85 13.49
CA ALA A 37 5.97 4.19 12.97
C ALA A 37 7.26 4.84 12.44
N TYR A 38 8.35 4.78 13.20
CA TYR A 38 9.63 5.35 12.77
C TYR A 38 10.18 4.63 11.53
N ILE A 39 10.14 3.30 11.51
CA ILE A 39 10.59 2.50 10.36
C ILE A 39 9.78 2.85 9.11
N LEU A 40 8.45 2.94 9.23
CA LEU A 40 7.57 3.31 8.11
C LEU A 40 7.88 4.71 7.57
N PHE A 41 8.03 5.71 8.45
CA PHE A 41 8.42 7.05 8.01
C PHE A 41 9.81 7.06 7.38
N TYR A 42 10.78 6.37 7.99
CA TYR A 42 12.12 6.26 7.44
C TYR A 42 12.09 5.71 6.02
N LEU A 43 11.37 4.61 5.79
CA LEU A 43 11.22 3.99 4.46
C LEU A 43 10.46 4.89 3.48
N ALA A 44 9.40 5.57 3.93
CA ALA A 44 8.59 6.46 3.09
C ALA A 44 9.37 7.69 2.60
N PHE A 45 10.32 8.20 3.39
CA PHE A 45 11.14 9.36 3.04
C PHE A 45 12.45 9.00 2.32
N ILE A 46 12.71 7.73 1.98
CA ILE A 46 13.88 7.35 1.18
C ILE A 46 13.73 7.95 -0.22
N PRO A 47 14.59 8.91 -0.63
CA PRO A 47 14.35 9.75 -1.80
C PRO A 47 14.56 9.03 -3.15
N SER A 48 15.26 7.88 -3.18
CA SER A 48 15.56 7.13 -4.41
C SER A 48 15.86 5.66 -4.14
N GLY A 49 15.45 4.77 -5.06
CA GLY A 49 15.72 3.33 -4.98
C GLY A 49 14.70 2.46 -5.72
N PHE A 50 14.82 1.13 -5.55
CA PHE A 50 13.92 0.11 -6.09
C PHE A 50 12.43 0.39 -5.78
N TYR A 51 12.14 1.00 -4.62
CA TYR A 51 10.79 1.40 -4.21
C TYR A 51 10.10 2.38 -5.19
N ARG A 52 10.85 3.29 -5.82
CA ARG A 52 10.28 4.21 -6.82
C ARG A 52 10.03 3.52 -8.17
N LYS A 53 10.76 2.43 -8.47
CA LYS A 53 10.47 1.55 -9.63
C LYS A 53 9.23 0.69 -9.38
N TYR A 54 8.94 0.31 -8.13
CA TYR A 54 7.70 -0.40 -7.79
C TYR A 54 6.46 0.43 -8.15
N ASN A 55 6.48 1.74 -7.88
CA ASN A 55 5.42 2.66 -8.31
C ASN A 55 5.28 2.79 -9.84
N GLN A 56 6.27 2.36 -10.62
CA GLN A 56 6.21 2.36 -12.09
C GLN A 56 5.65 1.05 -12.66
N MET A 57 5.59 -0.02 -11.86
CA MET A 57 5.12 -1.35 -12.33
C MET A 57 3.59 -1.52 -12.24
N GLY A 58 2.91 -0.71 -11.42
CA GLY A 58 1.45 -0.68 -11.34
C GLY A 58 0.92 -0.26 -9.97
N ASP A 59 -0.38 0.03 -9.88
CA ASP A 59 -1.05 0.34 -8.61
C ASP A 59 -1.48 -0.95 -7.88
N TYR A 60 -0.50 -1.81 -7.60
CA TYR A 60 -0.76 -3.03 -6.83
C TYR A 60 -1.23 -2.72 -5.39
N SER A 61 -0.87 -1.54 -4.86
CA SER A 61 -1.37 -1.03 -3.59
C SER A 61 -2.89 -0.95 -3.56
N TYR A 62 -3.50 -0.47 -4.65
CA TYR A 62 -4.94 -0.39 -4.78
C TYR A 62 -5.60 -1.77 -4.74
N GLY A 63 -5.11 -2.71 -5.55
CA GLY A 63 -5.60 -4.09 -5.51
C GLY A 63 -5.42 -4.74 -4.13
N THR A 64 -4.27 -4.52 -3.48
CA THR A 64 -3.98 -5.04 -2.15
C THR A 64 -4.98 -4.50 -1.12
N TYR A 65 -5.30 -3.21 -1.18
CA TYR A 65 -6.30 -2.59 -0.30
C TYR A 65 -7.69 -3.23 -0.45
N ILE A 66 -8.12 -3.52 -1.69
CA ILE A 66 -9.42 -4.15 -1.95
C ILE A 66 -9.45 -5.60 -1.46
N TYR A 67 -8.42 -6.39 -1.76
CA TYR A 67 -8.46 -7.83 -1.55
C TYR A 67 -7.96 -8.28 -0.17
N ALA A 68 -7.14 -7.50 0.54
CA ALA A 68 -6.51 -7.94 1.79
C ALA A 68 -7.53 -8.41 2.84
N PHE A 69 -8.54 -7.59 3.13
CA PHE A 69 -9.55 -7.90 4.14
C PHE A 69 -10.41 -9.12 3.77
N PRO A 70 -11.08 -9.19 2.60
CA PRO A 70 -11.91 -10.33 2.27
C PRO A 70 -11.11 -11.64 2.16
N VAL A 71 -9.85 -11.58 1.69
CA VAL A 71 -8.97 -12.76 1.67
C VAL A 71 -8.66 -13.24 3.08
N GLN A 72 -8.28 -12.34 4.00
CA GLN A 72 -8.03 -12.69 5.40
C GLN A 72 -9.27 -13.27 6.08
N GLN A 73 -10.44 -12.68 5.87
CA GLN A 73 -11.70 -13.18 6.42
C GLN A 73 -12.05 -14.56 5.86
N SER A 74 -11.85 -14.77 4.55
CA SER A 74 -12.08 -16.08 3.92
C SER A 74 -11.17 -17.17 4.51
N ILE A 75 -9.88 -16.86 4.71
CA ILE A 75 -8.94 -17.80 5.33
C ILE A 75 -9.31 -18.07 6.78
N ALA A 76 -9.68 -17.04 7.55
CA ALA A 76 -10.10 -17.18 8.95
C ALA A 76 -11.35 -18.06 9.09
N ALA A 77 -12.30 -17.94 8.14
CA ALA A 77 -13.51 -18.74 8.11
C ALA A 77 -13.25 -20.20 7.68
N LEU A 78 -12.35 -20.42 6.72
CA LEU A 78 -12.04 -21.75 6.18
C LEU A 78 -11.05 -22.54 7.05
N ILE A 79 -10.17 -21.86 7.77
CA ILE A 79 -9.12 -22.47 8.61
C ILE A 79 -9.23 -21.89 10.03
N PRO A 80 -10.16 -22.41 10.85
CA PRO A 80 -10.27 -22.03 12.25
C PRO A 80 -8.96 -22.29 12.99
N GLY A 81 -8.47 -21.30 13.76
CA GLY A 81 -7.23 -21.43 14.53
C GLY A 81 -5.95 -21.30 13.69
N VAL A 82 -6.02 -20.79 12.46
CA VAL A 82 -4.83 -20.46 11.66
C VAL A 82 -3.86 -19.59 12.45
N SER A 83 -2.59 -19.99 12.48
CA SER A 83 -1.55 -19.22 13.18
C SER A 83 -1.37 -17.84 12.53
N ALA A 84 -0.91 -16.85 13.31
CA ALA A 84 -0.66 -15.51 12.78
C ALA A 84 0.32 -15.52 11.60
N TRP A 85 1.39 -16.32 11.68
CA TRP A 85 2.38 -16.44 10.61
C TRP A 85 1.81 -17.08 9.35
N SER A 86 1.01 -18.14 9.50
CA SER A 86 0.30 -18.77 8.38
C SER A 86 -0.70 -17.82 7.74
N MET A 87 -1.42 -17.03 8.54
CA MET A 87 -2.35 -16.03 8.06
C MET A 87 -1.62 -14.97 7.22
N ILE A 88 -0.51 -14.41 7.73
CA ILE A 88 0.29 -13.41 7.00
C ILE A 88 0.80 -13.98 5.68
N ALA A 89 1.38 -15.18 5.70
CA ALA A 89 1.96 -15.79 4.51
C ALA A 89 0.90 -16.10 3.44
N VAL A 90 -0.18 -16.80 3.81
CA VAL A 90 -1.21 -17.24 2.88
C VAL A 90 -2.05 -16.06 2.38
N SER A 91 -2.52 -15.20 3.29
CA SER A 91 -3.31 -14.04 2.89
C SER A 91 -2.50 -13.05 2.06
N GLY A 92 -1.23 -12.82 2.43
CA GLY A 92 -0.32 -11.96 1.67
C GLY A 92 -0.08 -12.48 0.26
N ALA A 93 0.22 -13.77 0.10
CA ALA A 93 0.45 -14.37 -1.21
C ALA A 93 -0.79 -14.29 -2.11
N ILE A 94 -1.97 -14.66 -1.59
CA ILE A 94 -3.23 -14.61 -2.34
C ILE A 94 -3.59 -13.17 -2.70
N THR A 95 -3.47 -12.24 -1.75
CA THR A 95 -3.79 -10.83 -1.97
C THR A 95 -2.91 -10.20 -3.04
N VAL A 96 -1.60 -10.43 -3.00
CA VAL A 96 -0.66 -9.91 -4.02
C VAL A 96 -0.97 -10.50 -5.38
N LEU A 97 -1.28 -11.80 -5.45
CA LEU A 97 -1.66 -12.45 -6.71
C LEU A 97 -2.95 -11.85 -7.29
N LEU A 98 -3.99 -11.67 -6.47
CA LEU A 98 -5.24 -11.03 -6.90
C LEU A 98 -5.03 -9.57 -7.30
N ALA A 99 -4.21 -8.83 -6.56
CA ALA A 99 -3.86 -7.45 -6.90
C ALA A 99 -3.14 -7.36 -8.25
N ALA A 100 -2.17 -8.26 -8.50
CA ALA A 100 -1.47 -8.33 -9.77
C ALA A 100 -2.41 -8.69 -10.93
N LEU A 101 -3.26 -9.70 -10.77
CA LEU A 101 -4.27 -10.06 -11.78
C LEU A 101 -5.24 -8.90 -12.04
N SER A 102 -5.73 -8.24 -10.99
CA SER A 102 -6.63 -7.10 -11.11
C SER A 102 -6.00 -5.95 -11.91
N TRP A 103 -4.72 -5.63 -11.62
CA TRP A 103 -4.00 -4.61 -12.35
C TRP A 103 -3.88 -4.95 -13.85
N HIS A 104 -3.44 -6.17 -14.17
CA HIS A 104 -3.19 -6.57 -15.56
C HIS A 104 -4.48 -6.76 -16.39
N PHE A 105 -5.55 -7.27 -15.79
CA PHE A 105 -6.77 -7.62 -16.52
C PHE A 105 -7.86 -6.56 -16.50
N LEU A 106 -7.98 -5.79 -15.41
CA LEU A 106 -9.04 -4.79 -15.25
C LEU A 106 -8.49 -3.38 -15.33
N GLU A 107 -7.57 -3.05 -14.42
CA GLU A 107 -7.24 -1.66 -14.12
C GLU A 107 -6.44 -0.98 -15.22
N HIS A 108 -5.43 -1.66 -15.76
CA HIS A 108 -4.64 -1.15 -16.89
C HIS A 108 -5.52 -0.89 -18.13
N ARG A 109 -6.53 -1.75 -18.37
CA ARG A 109 -7.49 -1.58 -19.47
C ARG A 109 -8.47 -0.44 -19.23
N ALA A 110 -8.98 -0.32 -18.00
CA ALA A 110 -9.92 0.73 -17.62
C ALA A 110 -9.27 2.13 -17.70
N LEU A 111 -8.00 2.24 -17.29
CA LEU A 111 -7.22 3.47 -17.43
C LEU A 111 -7.02 3.88 -18.89
N GLY A 112 -6.82 2.91 -19.79
CA GLY A 112 -6.76 3.18 -21.24
C GLY A 112 -8.06 3.78 -21.80
N LEU A 113 -9.22 3.41 -21.23
CA LEU A 113 -10.54 3.92 -21.63
C LEU A 113 -10.90 5.26 -20.98
N LYS A 114 -10.21 5.66 -19.90
CA LYS A 114 -10.50 6.88 -19.14
C LYS A 114 -10.55 8.13 -20.03
N GLY A 115 -9.63 8.25 -20.99
CA GLY A 115 -9.56 9.41 -21.90
C GLY A 115 -10.79 9.54 -22.80
N PHE A 116 -11.31 8.40 -23.29
CA PHE A 116 -12.50 8.36 -24.12
C PHE A 116 -13.75 8.79 -23.35
N TYR A 117 -13.98 8.21 -22.18
CA TYR A 117 -15.13 8.56 -21.34
C TYR A 117 -15.03 9.99 -20.80
N ALA A 118 -13.85 10.45 -20.38
CA ALA A 118 -13.67 11.83 -19.92
C ALA A 118 -13.98 12.85 -21.04
N THR A 119 -13.59 12.56 -22.28
CA THR A 119 -13.89 13.41 -23.43
C THR A 119 -15.38 13.40 -23.74
N ARG A 120 -16.02 12.21 -23.76
CA ARG A 120 -17.45 12.07 -24.03
C ARG A 120 -18.31 12.81 -22.99
N THR A 121 -17.97 12.69 -21.70
CA THR A 121 -18.67 13.41 -20.63
C THR A 121 -18.54 14.93 -20.81
N ARG A 122 -17.37 15.44 -21.19
CA ARG A 122 -17.14 16.87 -21.47
C ARG A 122 -17.94 17.42 -22.66
N ILE A 123 -18.18 16.59 -23.68
CA ILE A 123 -19.01 16.96 -24.83
C ILE A 123 -20.48 17.01 -24.42
N SER A 124 -20.95 16.02 -23.65
CA SER A 124 -22.34 15.96 -23.18
C SER A 124 -22.71 17.04 -22.16
N HIS A 125 -21.75 17.54 -21.38
CA HIS A 125 -21.97 18.52 -20.32
C HIS A 125 -20.98 19.70 -20.44
N PRO A 126 -21.27 20.69 -21.30
CA PRO A 126 -20.34 21.79 -21.63
C PRO A 126 -19.95 22.65 -20.42
N TRP A 127 -20.81 22.76 -19.40
CA TRP A 127 -20.52 23.53 -18.18
C TRP A 127 -19.32 22.98 -17.39
N LEU A 128 -18.97 21.70 -17.56
CA LEU A 128 -17.83 21.07 -16.87
C LEU A 128 -16.47 21.64 -17.32
N ARG A 129 -16.42 22.30 -18.49
CA ARG A 129 -15.20 22.94 -19.00
C ARG A 129 -14.68 24.06 -18.10
N LYS A 130 -15.56 24.74 -17.35
CA LYS A 130 -15.20 25.84 -16.44
C LYS A 130 -14.43 25.39 -15.20
N PHE A 131 -14.54 24.12 -14.80
CA PHE A 131 -13.91 23.62 -13.58
C PHE A 131 -12.49 23.06 -13.80
N THR A 132 -12.14 22.72 -15.04
CA THR A 132 -10.84 22.07 -15.35
C THR A 132 -9.77 23.02 -15.90
N SER A 133 -10.08 24.30 -16.15
CA SER A 133 -9.10 25.26 -16.69
C SER A 133 -8.15 25.84 -15.63
N LYS A 134 -8.32 25.48 -14.35
CA LYS A 134 -7.57 26.08 -13.22
C LYS A 134 -6.51 25.16 -12.61
N SER A 135 -6.26 23.98 -13.19
CA SER A 135 -5.37 22.96 -12.61
C SER A 135 -4.21 22.55 -13.53
N SER A 136 -3.68 23.48 -14.33
CA SER A 136 -2.40 23.31 -15.00
C SER A 136 -1.34 24.04 -14.16
N PRO A 137 -0.46 23.36 -13.42
CA PRO A 137 0.73 24.00 -12.87
C PRO A 137 1.66 24.32 -14.05
N SER A 138 1.95 25.61 -14.22
CA SER A 138 3.05 26.13 -15.02
C SER A 138 4.39 25.65 -14.48
#